data_AF-A0A1C7LQ57-F1
#
_entry.id   AF-A0A1C7LQ57-F1
#
_cell.length_a   1.000
_cell.length_b   1.000
_cell.length_c   1.000
_cell.angle_alpha   90.00
_cell.angle_beta   90.00
_cell.angle_gamma   90.00
#
_symmetry.space_group_name_H-M   'P 1'
#
loop_
_entity.id
_entity.type
_entity.pdbx_description
1 polymer ?
#
loop_
_entity_poly.entity_id
_entity_poly.type
_entity_poly.pdbx_seq_one_letter_code
_entity_poly.pdbx_strand_id
1 'polypeptide(L)'
;MFFYLSFLRPPPVQASPSGSILITPQVANDLRTEPFPDAQEIFYSWSFCPLDQPSTFPAITKPQKLTVWRQSSAYKEISVPLPPGVREGQSYRLVLTTHGQGIPHVINFASAMIGEKPFPVVSMPIIFSSRKVGGTMLGKQEQIERIYRIPLNVSENAFLVVKEQTSFDLDKKIWDSGIGLSSWIVNLSNSPSEINESGVITRLKEILFSSEPRNYLELGAGTGIVSLTLGALRSSLKAYEEGCIITTDLDSAMPLLGDNITTNAALFRTPPSRPQAVTLDWDEVHLPDEVVAVRQGFDLVMMADVTYNTDSFPSLIRTLSNVVHLHRDPTLPNATPQLPLILLGYKQRDPAERTLWDMAREYGITFDRVGDVCGAGGEPIEGGLTIYPQVLLVVTRTISRLVDVSVSDIKGHASTEATLFWQQLDHRQEFTDPDIPSWPPSRRADNANPQVEKDGGMSTTAQHEQLASSSGTCEI
;
A
#
# COMPACT_ATOMS: atom_id res chain seq x y z
N MET A 1 11.64 11.87 -6.84
CA MET A 1 10.50 12.08 -5.92
C MET A 1 9.23 12.29 -6.74
N PHE A 2 8.08 11.79 -6.30
CA PHE A 2 6.79 12.15 -6.89
C PHE A 2 6.06 13.20 -6.05
N PHE A 3 5.12 13.89 -6.70
CA PHE A 3 4.19 14.79 -6.03
C PHE A 3 2.76 14.32 -6.25
N TYR A 4 1.89 14.70 -5.34
CA TYR A 4 0.53 14.20 -5.25
C TYR A 4 -0.43 15.36 -5.04
N LEU A 5 -1.52 15.38 -5.80
CA LEU A 5 -2.72 16.07 -5.36
C LEU A 5 -3.32 15.28 -4.19
N SER A 6 -3.76 15.99 -3.17
CA SER A 6 -4.50 15.49 -2.02
C SER A 6 -5.48 16.57 -1.53
N PHE A 7 -6.32 16.21 -0.57
CA PHE A 7 -7.20 17.17 0.09
C PHE A 7 -6.71 17.42 1.52
N LEU A 8 -6.30 18.66 1.82
CA LEU A 8 -6.11 19.09 3.21
C LEU A 8 -7.47 19.27 3.90
N ARG A 9 -8.45 19.80 3.16
CA ARG A 9 -9.86 19.77 3.51
C ARG A 9 -10.60 18.98 2.43
N PRO A 10 -11.01 17.73 2.74
CA PRO A 10 -11.72 16.89 1.79
C PRO A 10 -13.14 17.42 1.54
N PRO A 11 -13.75 17.05 0.41
CA PRO A 11 -15.16 17.32 0.20
C PRO A 11 -16.02 16.62 1.26
N PRO A 12 -17.25 17.09 1.50
CA PRO A 12 -18.14 16.46 2.47
C PRO A 12 -18.62 15.10 1.97
N VAL A 13 -19.08 14.25 2.89
CA VAL A 13 -19.77 12.98 2.53
C VAL A 13 -21.13 13.25 1.89
N GLN A 14 -21.78 14.37 2.24
CA GLN A 14 -23.06 14.80 1.69
C GLN A 14 -23.06 16.31 1.38
N ALA A 15 -23.65 16.70 0.25
CA ALA A 15 -23.82 18.09 -0.14
C ALA A 15 -25.26 18.38 -0.60
N SER A 16 -25.70 19.63 -0.54
CA SER A 16 -26.94 20.05 -1.22
C SER A 16 -26.74 19.97 -2.74
N PRO A 17 -27.77 19.60 -3.53
CA PRO A 17 -27.71 19.72 -5.00
C PRO A 17 -27.76 21.18 -5.50
N SER A 18 -27.63 22.16 -4.59
CA SER A 18 -27.54 23.58 -4.90
C SER A 18 -26.31 24.21 -4.25
N GLY A 19 -25.73 25.24 -4.89
CA GLY A 19 -24.55 25.96 -4.38
C GLY A 19 -23.23 25.41 -4.91
N SER A 20 -22.29 25.14 -4.00
CA SER A 20 -20.93 24.69 -4.31
C SER A 20 -20.37 23.83 -3.18
N ILE A 21 -19.33 23.06 -3.47
CA ILE A 21 -18.56 22.33 -2.46
C ILE A 21 -17.27 23.09 -2.16
N LEU A 22 -16.89 23.16 -0.89
CA LEU A 22 -15.64 23.76 -0.47
C LEU A 22 -14.58 22.68 -0.22
N ILE A 23 -13.37 22.91 -0.72
CA ILE A 23 -12.20 22.05 -0.51
C ILE A 23 -10.94 22.90 -0.29
N THR A 24 -9.90 22.26 0.22
CA THR A 24 -8.54 22.83 0.23
C THR A 24 -7.60 21.81 -0.41
N PRO A 25 -7.21 21.99 -1.68
CA PRO A 25 -6.27 21.09 -2.34
C PRO A 25 -4.85 21.32 -1.83
N GLN A 26 -4.10 20.23 -1.69
CA GLN A 26 -2.68 20.24 -1.37
C GLN A 26 -1.90 19.56 -2.51
N VAL A 27 -0.71 20.09 -2.79
CA VAL A 27 0.26 19.48 -3.70
C VAL A 27 1.57 19.30 -2.94
N ALA A 28 1.93 18.07 -2.63
CA ALA A 28 3.09 17.74 -1.81
C ALA A 28 3.65 16.36 -2.15
N ASN A 29 4.82 16.03 -1.59
CA ASN A 29 5.39 14.68 -1.66
C ASN A 29 4.51 13.62 -0.94
N ASP A 30 4.93 12.37 -1.00
CA ASP A 30 4.30 11.21 -0.34
C ASP A 30 4.10 11.41 1.17
N LEU A 31 5.06 12.05 1.84
CA LEU A 31 5.00 12.39 3.28
C LEU A 31 4.12 13.60 3.59
N ARG A 32 3.71 14.37 2.58
CA ARG A 32 3.00 15.66 2.72
C ARG A 32 3.79 16.72 3.49
N THR A 33 5.11 16.58 3.56
CA THR A 33 6.03 17.48 4.26
C THR A 33 6.66 18.50 3.32
N GLU A 34 6.90 18.11 2.06
CA GLU A 34 7.51 18.98 1.06
C GLU A 34 6.46 19.42 0.05
N PRO A 35 6.07 20.71 0.02
CA PRO A 35 5.15 21.23 -0.97
C PRO A 35 5.78 21.19 -2.37
N PHE A 36 4.94 21.06 -3.40
CA PHE A 36 5.41 21.21 -4.78
C PHE A 36 6.06 22.59 -4.96
N PRO A 37 7.29 22.67 -5.52
CA PRO A 37 8.04 23.92 -5.54
C PRO A 37 7.46 24.95 -6.51
N ASP A 38 6.86 24.49 -7.60
CA ASP A 38 6.38 25.34 -8.68
C ASP A 38 4.88 25.64 -8.58
N ALA A 39 4.43 26.54 -9.46
CA ALA A 39 3.00 26.77 -9.65
C ALA A 39 2.37 25.60 -10.40
N GLN A 40 1.24 25.10 -9.90
CA GLN A 40 0.53 23.98 -10.51
C GLN A 40 -0.90 24.37 -10.87
N GLU A 41 -1.27 24.27 -12.15
CA GLU A 41 -2.68 24.36 -12.54
C GLU A 41 -3.44 23.15 -11.99
N ILE A 42 -4.57 23.40 -11.33
CA ILE A 42 -5.47 22.36 -10.86
C ILE A 42 -6.76 22.45 -11.66
N PHE A 43 -7.21 21.31 -12.16
CA PHE A 43 -8.48 21.12 -12.83
C PHE A 43 -9.38 20.26 -11.96
N TYR A 44 -10.69 20.42 -12.11
CA TYR A 44 -11.68 19.55 -11.48
C TYR A 44 -12.54 18.84 -12.54
N SER A 45 -13.07 17.69 -12.16
CA SER A 45 -14.08 16.94 -12.91
C SER A 45 -14.98 16.18 -11.94
N TRP A 46 -16.12 15.73 -12.44
CA TRP A 46 -17.07 14.90 -11.70
C TRP A 46 -17.15 13.51 -12.31
N SER A 47 -17.05 12.48 -11.47
CA SER A 47 -17.32 11.09 -11.85
C SER A 47 -18.66 10.68 -11.25
N PHE A 48 -19.59 10.22 -12.09
CA PHE A 48 -20.89 9.74 -11.62
C PHE A 48 -20.75 8.33 -11.01
N CYS A 49 -21.40 8.09 -9.88
CA CYS A 49 -21.41 6.80 -9.19
C CYS A 49 -22.84 6.23 -9.18
N PRO A 50 -23.23 5.44 -10.19
CA PRO A 50 -24.53 4.79 -10.18
C PRO A 50 -24.59 3.75 -9.06
N LEU A 51 -25.78 3.63 -8.43
CA LEU A 51 -26.02 2.71 -7.31
C LEU A 51 -25.93 1.23 -7.74
N ASP A 52 -26.21 0.92 -9.01
CA ASP A 52 -26.47 -0.44 -9.47
C ASP A 52 -25.39 -1.03 -10.40
N GLN A 53 -24.34 -0.27 -10.74
CA GLN A 53 -23.28 -0.74 -11.64
C GLN A 53 -21.90 -0.19 -11.26
N PRO A 54 -20.96 -1.02 -10.79
CA PRO A 54 -19.56 -0.61 -10.70
C PRO A 54 -19.03 -0.37 -12.12
N SER A 55 -18.74 0.89 -12.47
CA SER A 55 -18.14 1.21 -13.77
C SER A 55 -16.72 0.62 -13.83
N THR A 56 -16.42 -0.13 -14.89
CA THR A 56 -15.07 -0.65 -15.17
C THR A 56 -14.06 0.46 -15.49
N PHE A 57 -14.54 1.66 -15.79
CA PHE A 57 -13.76 2.86 -16.01
C PHE A 57 -14.53 4.07 -15.47
N PRO A 58 -14.00 4.84 -14.50
CA PRO A 58 -14.71 5.98 -13.93
C PRO A 58 -14.69 7.15 -14.92
N ALA A 59 -15.70 7.19 -15.79
CA ALA A 59 -15.86 8.28 -16.74
C ALA A 59 -16.04 9.61 -16.00
N ILE A 60 -15.23 10.60 -16.38
CA ILE A 60 -15.27 11.94 -15.80
C ILE A 60 -15.88 12.95 -16.78
N THR A 61 -16.51 14.00 -16.25
CA THR A 61 -16.85 15.18 -17.05
C THR A 61 -15.59 15.81 -17.67
N LYS A 62 -15.77 16.62 -18.73
CA LYS A 62 -14.66 17.39 -19.30
C LYS A 62 -13.95 18.21 -18.19
N PRO A 63 -12.62 18.09 -18.04
CA PRO A 63 -11.88 18.85 -17.05
C PRO A 63 -12.04 20.36 -17.22
N GLN A 64 -12.29 21.05 -16.10
CA GLN A 64 -12.40 22.50 -16.03
C GLN A 64 -11.32 23.04 -15.09
N LYS A 65 -10.64 24.12 -15.50
CA LYS A 65 -9.59 24.74 -14.66
C LYS A 65 -10.24 25.29 -13.38
N LEU A 66 -9.75 24.84 -12.24
CA LEU A 66 -10.19 25.26 -10.91
C LEU A 66 -9.39 26.45 -10.40
N THR A 67 -8.06 26.32 -10.39
CA THR A 67 -7.15 27.32 -9.83
C THR A 67 -5.73 27.13 -10.34
N VAL A 68 -4.83 28.02 -9.94
CA VAL A 68 -3.38 27.81 -9.97
C VAL A 68 -2.91 27.73 -8.53
N TRP A 69 -2.48 26.54 -8.10
CA TRP A 69 -1.93 26.31 -6.79
C TRP A 69 -0.49 26.82 -6.72
N ARG A 70 -0.16 27.44 -5.58
CA ARG A 70 1.18 27.90 -5.20
C ARG A 70 1.34 27.65 -3.71
N GLN A 71 2.58 27.56 -3.22
CA GLN A 71 2.85 27.43 -1.79
C GLN A 71 2.20 28.56 -0.97
N SER A 72 2.19 29.79 -1.49
CA SER A 72 1.53 30.94 -0.86
C SER A 72 0.00 30.83 -0.75
N SER A 73 -0.61 29.89 -1.49
CA SER A 73 -2.06 29.62 -1.45
C SER A 73 -2.37 28.20 -0.95
N ALA A 74 -1.41 27.49 -0.34
CA ALA A 74 -1.54 26.08 0.01
C ALA A 74 -2.72 25.78 0.95
N TYR A 75 -3.09 26.76 1.79
CA TYR A 75 -4.18 26.63 2.75
C TYR A 75 -5.48 27.32 2.30
N LYS A 76 -5.51 27.86 1.09
CA LYS A 76 -6.67 28.59 0.58
C LYS A 76 -7.82 27.64 0.29
N GLU A 77 -8.96 27.87 0.91
CA GLU A 77 -10.20 27.18 0.57
C GLU A 77 -10.75 27.66 -0.79
N ILE A 78 -11.28 26.70 -1.57
CA ILE A 78 -11.75 26.92 -2.93
C ILE A 78 -13.14 26.33 -3.08
N SER A 79 -14.03 27.12 -3.70
CA SER A 79 -15.36 26.70 -4.10
C SER A 79 -15.31 25.96 -5.44
N VAL A 80 -15.86 24.75 -5.46
CA VAL A 80 -15.98 23.87 -6.62
C VAL A 80 -17.43 23.84 -7.09
N PRO A 81 -17.72 24.19 -8.35
CA PRO A 81 -19.05 24.07 -8.94
C PRO A 81 -19.55 22.62 -8.93
N LEU A 82 -20.84 22.44 -8.67
CA LEU A 82 -21.49 21.13 -8.60
C LEU A 82 -21.50 20.39 -9.95
N PRO A 83 -21.73 19.06 -9.95
CA PRO A 83 -21.90 18.31 -11.18
C PRO A 83 -23.04 18.89 -12.03
N PRO A 84 -22.87 19.03 -13.36
CA PRO A 84 -23.91 19.54 -14.24
C PRO A 84 -25.20 18.71 -14.14
N GLY A 85 -26.31 19.35 -13.78
CA GLY A 85 -27.62 18.70 -13.70
C GLY A 85 -27.78 17.70 -12.54
N VAL A 86 -26.96 17.80 -11.50
CA VAL A 86 -27.06 16.97 -10.28
C VAL A 86 -28.48 17.02 -9.69
N ARG A 87 -28.97 15.86 -9.25
CA ARG A 87 -30.30 15.70 -8.66
C ARG A 87 -30.21 15.08 -7.27
N GLU A 88 -31.30 15.24 -6.52
CA GLU A 88 -31.51 14.61 -5.23
C GLU A 88 -31.25 13.10 -5.27
N GLY A 89 -30.47 12.58 -4.33
CA GLY A 89 -30.12 11.17 -4.19
C GLY A 89 -28.98 10.69 -5.09
N GLN A 90 -28.45 11.52 -5.99
CA GLN A 90 -27.32 11.12 -6.85
C GLN A 90 -25.99 11.16 -6.09
N SER A 91 -25.07 10.28 -6.47
CA SER A 91 -23.72 10.22 -5.90
C SER A 91 -22.66 10.53 -6.96
N TYR A 92 -21.70 11.39 -6.63
CA TYR A 92 -20.57 11.70 -7.50
C TYR A 92 -19.27 11.75 -6.71
N ARG A 93 -18.15 11.48 -7.37
CA ARG A 93 -16.81 11.73 -6.85
C ARG A 93 -16.24 12.99 -7.48
N LEU A 94 -15.58 13.79 -6.65
CA LEU A 94 -14.77 14.91 -7.10
C LEU A 94 -13.40 14.41 -7.53
N VAL A 95 -12.98 14.77 -8.73
CA VAL A 95 -11.70 14.40 -9.31
C VAL A 95 -10.86 15.66 -9.50
N LEU A 96 -9.66 15.70 -8.93
CA LEU A 96 -8.69 16.78 -9.16
C LEU A 96 -7.52 16.26 -10.00
N THR A 97 -7.13 17.06 -11.00
CA THR A 97 -6.02 16.72 -11.91
C THR A 97 -5.13 17.92 -12.19
N THR A 98 -3.94 17.67 -12.73
CA THR A 98 -2.91 18.69 -13.03
C THR A 98 -2.88 19.12 -14.51
N HIS A 99 -3.75 18.54 -15.34
CA HIS A 99 -3.97 18.92 -16.73
C HIS A 99 -5.39 18.55 -17.19
N GLY A 100 -5.86 19.19 -18.27
CA GLY A 100 -7.21 18.97 -18.81
C GLY A 100 -7.30 18.11 -20.07
N GLN A 101 -6.20 17.48 -20.49
CA GLN A 101 -6.12 16.71 -21.75
C GLN A 101 -6.19 15.21 -21.53
N GLY A 102 -6.82 14.48 -22.45
CA GLY A 102 -6.88 13.01 -22.44
C GLY A 102 -7.65 12.43 -21.24
N ILE A 103 -7.02 11.51 -20.52
CA ILE A 103 -7.56 10.85 -19.32
C ILE A 103 -6.72 11.29 -18.11
N PRO A 104 -6.84 12.54 -17.64
CA PRO A 104 -5.91 13.14 -16.69
C PRO A 104 -6.01 12.61 -15.25
N HIS A 105 -7.04 11.80 -14.97
CA HIS A 105 -7.29 11.20 -13.67
C HIS A 105 -6.66 9.81 -13.53
N VAL A 106 -6.01 9.30 -14.58
CA VAL A 106 -5.40 7.98 -14.62
C VAL A 106 -3.88 8.11 -14.71
N ILE A 107 -3.19 7.42 -13.82
CA ILE A 107 -1.74 7.34 -13.75
C ILE A 107 -1.29 6.17 -14.62
N ASN A 108 -0.58 6.43 -15.71
CA ASN A 108 -0.12 5.37 -16.61
C ASN A 108 1.22 4.78 -16.15
N PHE A 109 1.23 3.53 -15.67
CA PHE A 109 2.46 2.88 -15.19
C PHE A 109 3.49 2.61 -16.30
N ALA A 110 3.07 2.51 -17.55
CA ALA A 110 3.99 2.40 -18.70
C ALA A 110 4.47 3.76 -19.24
N SER A 111 4.21 4.87 -18.55
CA SER A 111 4.67 6.18 -19.00
C SER A 111 6.15 6.35 -18.68
N ALA A 112 6.96 6.69 -19.69
CA ALA A 112 8.35 7.12 -19.48
C ALA A 112 8.43 8.43 -18.67
N MET A 113 7.36 9.22 -18.68
CA MET A 113 7.23 10.48 -17.94
C MET A 113 6.37 10.32 -16.67
N ILE A 114 6.34 9.11 -16.08
CA ILE A 114 5.59 8.90 -14.83
C ILE A 114 6.10 9.86 -13.75
N GLY A 115 5.16 10.55 -13.09
CA GLY A 115 5.49 11.48 -12.03
C GLY A 115 6.10 12.82 -12.49
N GLU A 116 6.15 13.09 -13.81
CA GLU A 116 6.50 14.43 -14.33
C GLU A 116 5.58 15.51 -13.77
N LYS A 117 4.30 15.17 -13.55
CA LYS A 117 3.30 16.03 -12.94
C LYS A 117 2.77 15.42 -11.65
N PRO A 118 2.30 16.25 -10.70
CA PRO A 118 1.65 15.74 -9.52
C PRO A 118 0.48 14.82 -9.85
N PHE A 119 0.38 13.70 -9.15
CA PHE A 119 -0.61 12.67 -9.39
C PHE A 119 -2.02 13.12 -9.02
N PRO A 120 -3.04 12.76 -9.83
CA PRO A 120 -4.43 13.15 -9.60
C PRO A 120 -5.00 12.45 -8.37
N VAL A 121 -6.12 12.98 -7.85
CA VAL A 121 -6.84 12.43 -6.70
C VAL A 121 -8.33 12.35 -6.96
N VAL A 122 -8.96 11.27 -6.51
CA VAL A 122 -10.40 11.06 -6.55
C VAL A 122 -10.92 11.02 -5.12
N SER A 123 -11.96 11.79 -4.82
CA SER A 123 -12.62 11.74 -3.51
C SER A 123 -13.43 10.46 -3.33
N MET A 124 -13.86 10.17 -2.10
CA MET A 124 -14.96 9.23 -1.89
C MET A 124 -16.27 9.79 -2.44
N PRO A 125 -17.28 8.93 -2.69
CA PRO A 125 -18.57 9.37 -3.19
C PRO A 125 -19.23 10.41 -2.28
N ILE A 126 -19.76 11.47 -2.90
CA ILE A 126 -20.52 12.54 -2.27
C ILE A 126 -21.97 12.34 -2.65
N ILE A 127 -22.84 12.17 -1.64
CA ILE A 127 -24.27 12.06 -1.85
C ILE A 127 -24.87 13.46 -1.94
N PHE A 128 -25.61 13.76 -3.01
CA PHE A 128 -26.30 15.03 -3.17
C PHE A 128 -27.74 14.94 -2.67
N SER A 129 -28.01 15.52 -1.51
CA SER A 129 -29.32 15.50 -0.86
C SER A 129 -29.52 16.75 -0.01
N SER A 130 -30.68 17.38 -0.17
CA SER A 130 -31.18 18.50 0.63
C SER A 130 -31.62 18.06 2.03
N ARG A 131 -31.95 16.78 2.22
CA ARG A 131 -32.29 16.20 3.53
C ARG A 131 -31.03 15.70 4.23
N LYS A 132 -30.72 16.21 5.43
CA LYS A 132 -29.67 15.63 6.28
C LYS A 132 -30.06 14.20 6.66
N VAL A 133 -29.30 13.20 6.22
CA VAL A 133 -29.53 11.81 6.61
C VAL A 133 -28.98 11.63 8.02
N GLY A 134 -29.87 11.48 9.01
CA GLY A 134 -29.53 11.30 10.41
C GLY A 134 -29.08 12.60 11.10
N GLY A 135 -29.57 12.88 12.31
CA GLY A 135 -29.22 14.09 13.08
C GLY A 135 -27.75 14.17 13.54
N THR A 136 -26.91 13.23 13.14
CA THR A 136 -25.46 13.21 13.37
C THR A 136 -24.75 13.86 12.17
N MET A 137 -23.77 14.73 12.44
CA MET A 137 -22.87 15.20 11.38
C MET A 137 -22.21 13.98 10.73
N LEU A 138 -22.58 13.66 9.48
CA LEU A 138 -21.79 12.73 8.67
C LEU A 138 -20.36 13.27 8.69
N GLY A 139 -19.41 12.42 9.10
CA GLY A 139 -18.01 12.81 9.29
C GLY A 139 -17.38 13.40 8.03
N LYS A 140 -16.13 13.85 8.16
CA LYS A 140 -15.33 14.20 6.98
C LYS A 140 -15.00 12.94 6.20
N GLN A 141 -14.76 13.05 4.90
CA GLN A 141 -14.17 11.94 4.17
C GLN A 141 -12.74 11.72 4.67
N GLU A 142 -12.38 10.47 4.96
CA GLU A 142 -11.05 10.10 5.47
C GLU A 142 -10.29 9.22 4.47
N GLN A 143 -10.82 9.10 3.26
CA GLN A 143 -10.29 8.23 2.22
C GLN A 143 -10.26 8.97 0.88
N ILE A 144 -9.34 8.55 0.03
CA ILE A 144 -9.24 8.96 -1.38
C ILE A 144 -8.90 7.74 -2.23
N GLU A 145 -9.06 7.88 -3.54
CA GLU A 145 -8.66 6.86 -4.49
C GLU A 145 -7.72 7.43 -5.56
N ARG A 146 -6.86 6.56 -6.07
CA ARG A 146 -6.04 6.78 -7.27
C ARG A 146 -6.26 5.65 -8.25
N ILE A 147 -6.20 5.99 -9.53
CA ILE A 147 -6.47 5.04 -10.61
C ILE A 147 -5.22 4.90 -11.46
N TYR A 148 -4.77 3.68 -11.65
CA TYR A 148 -3.57 3.34 -12.39
C TYR A 148 -3.92 2.51 -13.62
N ARG A 149 -3.28 2.82 -14.75
CA ARG A 149 -3.40 2.02 -15.97
C ARG A 149 -2.21 1.09 -16.11
N ILE A 150 -2.52 -0.18 -16.30
CA ILE A 150 -1.56 -1.25 -16.58
C ILE A 150 -1.84 -1.78 -18.00
N PRO A 151 -0.98 -1.55 -18.99
CA PRO A 151 -1.07 -2.26 -20.27
C PRO A 151 -0.75 -3.73 -20.04
N LEU A 152 -1.72 -4.60 -20.30
CA LEU A 152 -1.58 -6.05 -20.17
C LEU A 152 -1.01 -6.67 -21.46
N ASN A 153 -1.43 -6.14 -22.61
CA ASN A 153 -0.92 -6.47 -23.93
C ASN A 153 -1.22 -5.31 -24.89
N VAL A 154 -0.91 -5.48 -26.18
CA VAL A 154 -1.09 -4.45 -27.22
C VAL A 154 -2.53 -3.91 -27.30
N SER A 155 -3.53 -4.74 -26.98
CA SER A 155 -4.95 -4.41 -27.12
C SER A 155 -5.69 -4.16 -25.81
N GLU A 156 -5.05 -4.45 -24.67
CA GLU A 156 -5.74 -4.59 -23.39
C GLU A 156 -5.08 -3.79 -22.28
N ASN A 157 -5.92 -3.08 -21.50
CA ASN A 157 -5.49 -2.31 -20.35
C ASN A 157 -6.32 -2.73 -19.13
N ALA A 158 -5.65 -2.95 -18.01
CA ALA A 158 -6.26 -3.01 -16.69
C ALA A 158 -6.26 -1.62 -16.05
N PHE A 159 -7.30 -1.33 -15.27
CA PHE A 159 -7.41 -0.13 -14.47
C PHE A 159 -7.48 -0.53 -13.00
N LEU A 160 -6.38 -0.29 -12.29
CA LEU A 160 -6.25 -0.56 -10.87
C LEU A 160 -6.73 0.65 -10.06
N VAL A 161 -7.65 0.44 -9.13
CA VAL A 161 -8.13 1.48 -8.21
C VAL A 161 -7.56 1.22 -6.82
N VAL A 162 -6.74 2.11 -6.30
CA VAL A 162 -6.13 1.97 -4.98
C VAL A 162 -6.68 3.05 -4.06
N LYS A 163 -7.25 2.61 -2.94
CA LYS A 163 -7.75 3.46 -1.85
C LYS A 163 -6.62 3.74 -0.87
N GLU A 164 -6.58 4.98 -0.36
CA GLU A 164 -5.70 5.45 0.69
C GLU A 164 -6.51 6.07 1.82
N GLN A 165 -5.99 6.09 3.05
CA GLN A 165 -6.52 6.93 4.11
C GLN A 165 -5.82 8.30 4.14
N THR A 166 -6.57 9.33 4.52
CA THR A 166 -6.04 10.70 4.62
C THR A 166 -5.34 10.96 5.95
N SER A 167 -5.36 10.02 6.90
CA SER A 167 -4.62 10.10 8.18
C SER A 167 -3.10 10.12 7.98
N PHE A 168 -2.31 10.30 9.05
CA PHE A 168 -0.84 10.29 8.99
C PHE A 168 -0.23 8.90 9.10
N ASP A 169 -1.02 7.87 9.38
CA ASP A 169 -0.62 6.47 9.42
C ASP A 169 0.13 6.05 8.13
N LEU A 170 1.26 5.39 8.32
CA LEU A 170 2.22 5.09 7.24
C LEU A 170 1.76 3.92 6.36
N ASP A 171 1.07 2.95 6.94
CA ASP A 171 0.57 1.73 6.31
C ASP A 171 -0.67 1.96 5.41
N LYS A 172 -1.28 3.14 5.49
CA LYS A 172 -2.53 3.47 4.80
C LYS A 172 -2.37 4.40 3.59
N LYS A 173 -1.14 4.65 3.14
CA LYS A 173 -0.83 5.53 1.99
C LYS A 173 -0.03 4.81 0.92
N ILE A 174 -0.07 5.38 -0.28
CA ILE A 174 0.81 4.95 -1.37
C ILE A 174 2.15 5.68 -1.23
N TRP A 175 3.22 4.90 -1.30
CA TRP A 175 4.59 5.39 -1.24
C TRP A 175 5.21 5.48 -2.63
N ASP A 176 6.16 6.41 -2.79
CA ASP A 176 6.91 6.61 -4.03
C ASP A 176 7.45 5.28 -4.56
N SER A 177 8.15 4.51 -3.71
CA SER A 177 8.77 3.23 -4.06
C SER A 177 7.77 2.18 -4.54
N GLY A 178 6.53 2.19 -4.04
CA GLY A 178 5.47 1.29 -4.51
C GLY A 178 5.02 1.62 -5.93
N ILE A 179 4.90 2.92 -6.24
CA ILE A 179 4.56 3.40 -7.60
C ILE A 179 5.69 3.09 -8.57
N GLY A 180 6.95 3.43 -8.25
CA GLY A 180 8.04 3.20 -9.20
C GLY A 180 8.37 1.73 -9.34
N LEU A 181 8.26 0.90 -8.29
CA LEU A 181 8.38 -0.55 -8.44
C LEU A 181 7.29 -1.11 -9.37
N SER A 182 6.04 -0.73 -9.16
CA SER A 182 4.91 -1.14 -10.02
C SER A 182 5.11 -0.70 -11.46
N SER A 183 5.51 0.56 -11.68
CA SER A 183 5.83 1.11 -13.00
C SER A 183 7.01 0.38 -13.65
N TRP A 184 8.06 0.07 -12.89
CA TRP A 184 9.22 -0.64 -13.41
C TRP A 184 8.85 -2.06 -13.84
N ILE A 185 8.08 -2.81 -13.04
CA ILE A 185 7.58 -4.16 -13.40
C ILE A 185 6.76 -4.08 -14.70
N VAL A 186 5.88 -3.09 -14.83
CA VAL A 186 5.08 -2.87 -16.05
C VAL A 186 5.96 -2.53 -17.26
N ASN A 187 6.99 -1.71 -17.10
CA ASN A 187 7.90 -1.42 -18.21
C ASN A 187 8.74 -2.64 -18.57
N LEU A 188 9.14 -3.46 -17.59
CA LEU A 188 9.87 -4.70 -17.80
C LEU A 188 9.06 -5.70 -18.62
N SER A 189 7.75 -5.80 -18.42
CA SER A 189 6.87 -6.70 -19.19
C SER A 189 6.73 -6.28 -20.66
N ASN A 190 6.87 -5.00 -20.95
CA ASN A 190 6.74 -4.43 -22.30
C ASN A 190 8.08 -4.29 -23.03
N SER A 191 9.21 -4.47 -22.33
CA SER A 191 10.54 -4.27 -22.89
C SER A 191 11.05 -5.55 -23.56
N PRO A 192 11.49 -5.49 -24.83
CA PRO A 192 12.14 -6.64 -25.46
C PRO A 192 13.41 -7.04 -24.68
N SER A 193 13.78 -8.32 -24.75
CA SER A 193 15.06 -8.77 -24.19
C SER A 193 16.22 -8.06 -24.90
N GLU A 194 17.12 -7.47 -24.11
CA GLU A 194 18.31 -6.80 -24.65
C GLU A 194 19.46 -7.79 -24.88
N ILE A 195 20.34 -7.49 -25.85
CA ILE A 195 21.48 -8.35 -26.22
C ILE A 195 22.48 -8.53 -25.07
N ASN A 196 22.56 -7.57 -24.14
CA ASN A 196 23.45 -7.59 -22.97
C ASN A 196 22.68 -7.57 -21.64
N GLU A 197 21.45 -8.10 -21.63
CA GLU A 197 20.64 -8.16 -20.41
C GLU A 197 21.34 -9.01 -19.35
N SER A 198 21.40 -8.50 -18.11
CA SER A 198 21.99 -9.26 -17.02
C SER A 198 21.18 -10.54 -16.77
N GLY A 199 21.85 -11.67 -16.48
CA GLY A 199 21.16 -12.95 -16.24
C GLY A 199 20.15 -12.91 -15.09
N VAL A 200 20.32 -11.95 -14.16
CA VAL A 200 19.39 -11.69 -13.05
C VAL A 200 18.09 -11.08 -13.57
N ILE A 201 18.16 -10.09 -14.46
CA ILE A 201 16.98 -9.50 -15.08
C ILE A 201 16.26 -10.51 -15.96
N THR A 202 17.00 -11.32 -16.72
CA THR A 202 16.39 -12.40 -17.52
C THR A 202 15.65 -13.38 -16.63
N ARG A 203 16.27 -13.84 -15.53
CA ARG A 203 15.61 -14.73 -14.55
C ARG A 203 14.40 -14.07 -13.90
N LEU A 204 14.46 -12.78 -13.60
CA LEU A 204 13.34 -12.04 -13.03
C LEU A 204 12.17 -11.91 -14.02
N LYS A 205 12.45 -11.64 -15.30
CA LYS A 205 11.44 -11.68 -16.38
C LYS A 205 10.80 -13.06 -16.50
N GLU A 206 11.59 -14.13 -16.43
CA GLU A 206 11.08 -15.50 -16.42
C GLU A 206 10.15 -15.75 -15.23
N ILE A 207 10.54 -15.33 -14.02
CA ILE A 207 9.69 -15.50 -12.83
C ILE A 207 8.40 -14.69 -12.99
N LEU A 208 8.47 -13.40 -13.32
CA LEU A 208 7.31 -12.51 -13.37
C LEU A 208 6.34 -12.86 -14.53
N PHE A 209 6.85 -13.19 -15.71
CA PHE A 209 6.07 -13.17 -16.95
C PHE A 209 5.98 -14.52 -17.68
N SER A 210 6.61 -15.59 -17.21
CA SER A 210 6.39 -16.93 -17.77
C SER A 210 4.99 -17.45 -17.48
N SER A 211 4.47 -18.37 -18.30
CA SER A 211 3.19 -19.04 -18.04
C SER A 211 3.24 -20.10 -16.93
N GLU A 212 4.40 -20.29 -16.28
CA GLU A 212 4.56 -21.29 -15.22
C GLU A 212 3.87 -20.83 -13.92
N PRO A 213 3.38 -21.78 -13.09
CA PRO A 213 2.99 -21.51 -11.71
C PRO A 213 4.14 -20.87 -10.93
N ARG A 214 3.83 -19.85 -10.12
CA ARG A 214 4.82 -19.11 -9.33
C ARG A 214 4.25 -18.73 -7.98
N ASN A 215 5.11 -18.70 -6.97
CA ASN A 215 4.79 -18.26 -5.62
C ASN A 215 5.48 -16.93 -5.32
N TYR A 216 4.69 -15.93 -4.96
CA TYR A 216 5.14 -14.59 -4.63
C TYR A 216 4.81 -14.24 -3.18
N LEU A 217 5.72 -13.54 -2.53
CA LEU A 217 5.50 -12.94 -1.21
C LEU A 217 5.77 -11.44 -1.29
N GLU A 218 4.90 -10.60 -0.75
CA GLU A 218 5.18 -9.18 -0.49
C GLU A 218 5.26 -8.95 1.02
N LEU A 219 6.34 -8.29 1.48
CA LEU A 219 6.50 -7.84 2.86
C LEU A 219 6.28 -6.33 2.96
N GLY A 220 5.47 -5.88 3.91
CA GLY A 220 5.18 -4.46 4.13
C GLY A 220 4.37 -3.86 2.97
N ALA A 221 3.26 -4.51 2.62
CA ALA A 221 2.47 -4.18 1.45
C ALA A 221 1.72 -2.84 1.53
N GLY A 222 1.36 -2.40 2.74
CA GLY A 222 0.47 -1.26 3.00
C GLY A 222 -0.82 -1.34 2.19
N THR A 223 -0.90 -0.55 1.12
CA THR A 223 -2.05 -0.55 0.20
C THR A 223 -2.11 -1.76 -0.75
N GLY A 224 -1.02 -2.51 -0.92
CA GLY A 224 -0.89 -3.67 -1.79
C GLY A 224 -0.59 -3.35 -3.26
N ILE A 225 -0.22 -2.10 -3.58
CA ILE A 225 -0.09 -1.64 -4.98
C ILE A 225 0.82 -2.52 -5.85
N VAL A 226 1.89 -3.08 -5.28
CA VAL A 226 2.84 -3.94 -6.00
C VAL A 226 2.20 -5.30 -6.31
N SER A 227 1.69 -6.01 -5.32
CA SER A 227 1.00 -7.30 -5.54
C SER A 227 -0.25 -7.18 -6.41
N LEU A 228 -1.02 -6.10 -6.28
CA LEU A 228 -2.18 -5.85 -7.14
C LEU A 228 -1.75 -5.66 -8.60
N THR A 229 -0.66 -4.93 -8.84
CA THR A 229 -0.08 -4.74 -10.18
C THR A 229 0.41 -6.06 -10.75
N LEU A 230 1.15 -6.84 -9.96
CA LEU A 230 1.62 -8.17 -10.37
C LEU A 230 0.45 -9.10 -10.68
N GLY A 231 -0.57 -9.14 -9.82
CA GLY A 231 -1.76 -9.97 -10.02
C GLY A 231 -2.47 -9.66 -11.34
N ALA A 232 -2.63 -8.38 -11.68
CA ALA A 232 -3.21 -7.96 -12.95
C ALA A 232 -2.37 -8.43 -14.16
N LEU A 233 -1.05 -8.26 -14.10
CA LEU A 233 -0.14 -8.72 -15.17
C LEU A 233 -0.18 -10.25 -15.31
N ARG A 234 -0.08 -10.98 -14.22
CA ARG A 234 -0.16 -12.44 -14.17
C ARG A 234 -1.49 -12.97 -14.69
N SER A 235 -2.59 -12.29 -14.39
CA SER A 235 -3.92 -12.64 -14.87
C SER A 235 -4.08 -12.52 -16.39
N SER A 236 -3.19 -11.80 -17.07
CA SER A 236 -3.21 -11.69 -18.54
C SER A 236 -2.49 -12.86 -19.23
N LEU A 237 -1.71 -13.63 -18.48
CA LEU A 237 -1.01 -14.81 -18.98
C LEU A 237 -1.98 -16.01 -19.10
N LYS A 238 -1.51 -17.09 -19.73
CA LYS A 238 -2.29 -18.34 -19.85
C LYS A 238 -2.74 -18.81 -18.47
N ALA A 239 -4.00 -19.25 -18.36
CA ALA A 239 -4.53 -19.75 -17.09
C ALA A 239 -3.67 -20.89 -16.54
N TYR A 240 -3.39 -20.80 -15.24
CA TYR A 240 -2.67 -21.77 -14.44
C TYR A 240 -3.47 -22.00 -13.16
N GLU A 241 -3.46 -23.24 -12.65
CA GLU A 241 -4.26 -23.65 -11.50
C GLU A 241 -3.50 -23.60 -10.17
N GLU A 242 -2.17 -23.49 -10.23
CA GLU A 242 -1.28 -23.57 -9.07
C GLU A 242 -0.48 -22.28 -8.84
N GLY A 243 0.05 -22.11 -7.64
CA GLY A 243 0.82 -20.92 -7.25
C GLY A 243 -0.01 -19.89 -6.47
N CYS A 244 0.64 -18.84 -6.01
CA CYS A 244 0.00 -17.83 -5.17
C CYS A 244 0.71 -16.47 -5.19
N ILE A 245 -0.03 -15.42 -4.83
CA ILE A 245 0.52 -14.12 -4.44
C ILE A 245 0.07 -13.89 -2.99
N ILE A 246 0.99 -13.99 -2.03
CA ILE A 246 0.73 -13.66 -0.63
C ILE A 246 1.25 -12.24 -0.38
N THR A 247 0.38 -11.35 0.08
CA THR A 247 0.70 -9.95 0.36
C THR A 247 0.54 -9.68 1.84
N THR A 248 1.60 -9.23 2.51
CA THR A 248 1.66 -9.22 3.97
C THR A 248 1.99 -7.85 4.55
N ASP A 249 1.42 -7.59 5.72
CA ASP A 249 1.68 -6.41 6.54
C ASP A 249 1.19 -6.67 7.97
N LEU A 250 1.23 -5.66 8.84
CA LEU A 250 0.64 -5.68 10.16
C LEU A 250 -0.90 -5.69 10.10
N ASP A 251 -1.53 -6.12 11.20
CA ASP A 251 -2.99 -6.21 11.33
C ASP A 251 -3.69 -4.87 11.03
N SER A 252 -3.05 -3.75 11.38
CA SER A 252 -3.57 -2.40 11.14
C SER A 252 -3.81 -2.08 9.66
N ALA A 253 -3.04 -2.68 8.76
CA ALA A 253 -3.11 -2.46 7.31
C ALA A 253 -4.14 -3.37 6.63
N MET A 254 -4.47 -4.52 7.24
CA MET A 254 -5.28 -5.58 6.63
C MET A 254 -6.66 -5.09 6.13
N PRO A 255 -7.41 -4.22 6.86
CA PRO A 255 -8.69 -3.72 6.36
C PRO A 255 -8.56 -2.96 5.04
N LEU A 256 -7.57 -2.09 4.90
CA LEU A 256 -7.35 -1.30 3.68
C LEU A 256 -6.83 -2.18 2.54
N LEU A 257 -5.89 -3.08 2.85
CA LEU A 257 -5.34 -4.03 1.88
C LEU A 257 -6.42 -4.95 1.31
N GLY A 258 -7.27 -5.52 2.18
CA GLY A 258 -8.41 -6.36 1.79
C GLY A 258 -9.45 -5.62 0.96
N ASP A 259 -9.73 -4.36 1.30
CA ASP A 259 -10.59 -3.46 0.52
C ASP A 259 -10.03 -3.25 -0.90
N ASN A 260 -8.72 -2.99 -1.03
CA ASN A 260 -8.07 -2.79 -2.32
C ASN A 260 -8.07 -4.07 -3.16
N ILE A 261 -7.81 -5.24 -2.57
CA ILE A 261 -7.90 -6.53 -3.26
C ILE A 261 -9.33 -6.77 -3.77
N THR A 262 -10.33 -6.51 -2.93
CA THR A 262 -11.74 -6.72 -3.29
C THR A 262 -12.20 -5.75 -4.39
N THR A 263 -11.82 -4.48 -4.29
CA THR A 263 -12.14 -3.45 -5.29
C THR A 263 -11.61 -3.83 -6.67
N ASN A 264 -10.47 -4.52 -6.73
CA ASN A 264 -9.81 -4.91 -7.97
C ASN A 264 -10.04 -6.37 -8.37
N ALA A 265 -11.00 -7.08 -7.74
CA ALA A 265 -11.20 -8.51 -7.95
C ALA A 265 -11.41 -8.91 -9.43
N ALA A 266 -12.03 -8.03 -10.23
CA ALA A 266 -12.25 -8.25 -11.65
C ALA A 266 -10.95 -8.29 -12.50
N LEU A 267 -9.84 -7.79 -11.96
CA LEU A 267 -8.52 -7.85 -12.61
C LEU A 267 -7.85 -9.21 -12.45
N PHE A 268 -8.35 -10.08 -11.55
CA PHE A 268 -7.75 -11.37 -11.23
C PHE A 268 -8.63 -12.51 -11.74
N ARG A 269 -8.36 -12.96 -12.98
CA ARG A 269 -9.15 -13.97 -13.70
C ARG A 269 -8.95 -15.38 -13.18
N THR A 270 -7.84 -15.63 -12.49
CA THR A 270 -7.52 -16.93 -11.88
C THR A 270 -7.25 -16.77 -10.39
N PRO A 271 -7.62 -17.76 -9.55
CA PRO A 271 -7.36 -17.68 -8.11
C PRO A 271 -5.87 -17.43 -7.75
N PRO A 272 -4.89 -18.07 -8.42
CA PRO A 272 -3.47 -17.80 -8.16
C PRO A 272 -2.99 -16.39 -8.51
N SER A 273 -3.71 -15.66 -9.37
CA SER A 273 -3.38 -14.27 -9.72
C SER A 273 -3.97 -13.25 -8.75
N ARG A 274 -4.86 -13.67 -7.85
CA ARG A 274 -5.49 -12.81 -6.84
C ARG A 274 -4.59 -12.74 -5.60
N PRO A 275 -4.13 -11.56 -5.18
CA PRO A 275 -3.38 -11.42 -3.93
C PRO A 275 -4.20 -11.89 -2.73
N GLN A 276 -3.52 -12.58 -1.81
CA GLN A 276 -4.07 -13.07 -0.54
C GLN A 276 -3.44 -12.25 0.58
N ALA A 277 -4.26 -11.47 1.29
CA ALA A 277 -3.82 -10.69 2.44
C ALA A 277 -3.58 -11.62 3.63
N VAL A 278 -2.38 -11.56 4.21
CA VAL A 278 -2.00 -12.34 5.40
C VAL A 278 -1.27 -11.42 6.36
N THR A 279 -1.67 -11.43 7.64
CA THR A 279 -0.96 -10.68 8.67
C THR A 279 0.41 -11.30 8.92
N LEU A 280 1.47 -10.50 8.82
CA LEU A 280 2.84 -10.91 9.13
C LEU A 280 3.53 -9.76 9.84
N ASP A 281 3.77 -9.94 11.13
CA ASP A 281 4.61 -9.06 11.93
C ASP A 281 6.05 -9.57 11.90
N TRP A 282 6.99 -8.71 11.51
CA TRP A 282 8.41 -9.08 11.43
C TRP A 282 9.00 -9.38 12.80
N ASP A 283 8.45 -8.81 13.88
CA ASP A 283 8.90 -9.02 15.25
C ASP A 283 8.51 -10.40 15.79
N GLU A 284 7.53 -11.07 15.17
CA GLU A 284 7.20 -12.45 15.47
C GLU A 284 8.27 -13.42 14.94
N VAL A 285 8.52 -14.48 15.71
CA VAL A 285 9.56 -15.47 15.38
C VAL A 285 9.07 -16.46 14.33
N HIS A 286 7.78 -16.78 14.36
CA HIS A 286 7.17 -17.78 13.48
C HIS A 286 6.48 -17.09 12.30
N LEU A 287 6.72 -17.63 11.10
CA LEU A 287 5.97 -17.22 9.91
C LEU A 287 4.52 -17.72 10.03
N PRO A 288 3.53 -16.98 9.48
CA PRO A 288 2.14 -17.41 9.43
C PRO A 288 1.96 -18.76 8.75
N ASP A 289 0.95 -19.53 9.17
CA ASP A 289 0.67 -20.87 8.64
C ASP A 289 0.47 -20.85 7.12
N GLU A 290 -0.16 -19.80 6.58
CA GLU A 290 -0.37 -19.61 5.14
C GLU A 290 0.94 -19.47 4.37
N VAL A 291 1.94 -18.80 4.96
CA VAL A 291 3.28 -18.62 4.38
C VAL A 291 4.07 -19.94 4.45
N VAL A 292 3.99 -20.65 5.57
CA VAL A 292 4.65 -21.95 5.77
C VAL A 292 4.01 -23.04 4.89
N ALA A 293 2.72 -22.94 4.60
CA ALA A 293 1.99 -23.89 3.75
C ALA A 293 2.47 -23.90 2.29
N VAL A 294 3.22 -22.89 1.84
CA VAL A 294 3.81 -22.83 0.50
C VAL A 294 5.02 -23.78 0.41
N ARG A 295 4.76 -25.08 0.29
CA ARG A 295 5.77 -26.16 0.30
C ARG A 295 6.82 -26.10 -0.81
N GLN A 296 6.54 -25.39 -1.89
CA GLN A 296 7.49 -25.16 -2.98
C GLN A 296 8.41 -23.94 -2.73
N GLY A 297 8.26 -23.29 -1.57
CA GLY A 297 8.88 -22.00 -1.28
C GLY A 297 8.41 -20.90 -2.24
N PHE A 298 9.02 -19.74 -2.12
CA PHE A 298 8.76 -18.60 -2.99
C PHE A 298 9.74 -18.53 -4.15
N ASP A 299 9.29 -18.05 -5.31
CA ASP A 299 10.16 -17.72 -6.43
C ASP A 299 10.64 -16.26 -6.33
N LEU A 300 9.82 -15.39 -5.74
CA LEU A 300 10.09 -13.97 -5.60
C LEU A 300 9.51 -13.41 -4.30
N VAL A 301 10.33 -12.68 -3.56
CA VAL A 301 9.93 -11.81 -2.45
C VAL A 301 9.99 -10.36 -2.92
N MET A 302 8.91 -9.62 -2.77
CA MET A 302 8.80 -8.21 -3.14
C MET A 302 8.71 -7.34 -1.89
N MET A 303 9.32 -6.17 -1.93
CA MET A 303 9.27 -5.18 -0.87
C MET A 303 9.29 -3.79 -1.49
N ALA A 304 8.56 -2.85 -0.92
CA ALA A 304 8.61 -1.45 -1.35
C ALA A 304 8.63 -0.53 -0.13
N ASP A 305 9.66 0.30 -0.04
CA ASP A 305 9.80 1.31 1.02
C ASP A 305 9.85 0.80 2.46
N VAL A 306 10.22 -0.47 2.68
CA VAL A 306 10.28 -1.11 4.00
C VAL A 306 11.48 -0.70 4.87
N THR A 307 12.33 0.19 4.37
CA THR A 307 13.64 0.49 4.98
C THR A 307 13.67 1.76 5.83
N TYR A 308 12.51 2.39 6.09
CA TYR A 308 12.44 3.70 6.76
C TYR A 308 12.73 3.64 8.27
N ASN A 309 12.48 2.48 8.91
CA ASN A 309 12.73 2.28 10.34
C ASN A 309 13.91 1.33 10.54
N THR A 310 15.07 1.88 10.89
CA THR A 310 16.30 1.09 11.12
C THR A 310 16.17 0.12 12.30
N ASP A 311 15.32 0.44 13.29
CA ASP A 311 15.11 -0.42 14.46
C ASP A 311 14.42 -1.74 14.07
N SER A 312 13.69 -1.76 12.96
CA SER A 312 13.03 -2.96 12.43
C SER A 312 13.96 -3.85 11.59
N PHE A 313 15.19 -3.43 11.29
CA PHE A 313 16.09 -4.20 10.41
C PHE A 313 16.43 -5.60 10.93
N PRO A 314 16.75 -5.82 12.22
CA PRO A 314 17.00 -7.17 12.73
C PRO A 314 15.81 -8.12 12.48
N SER A 315 14.60 -7.64 12.73
CA SER A 315 13.36 -8.39 12.56
C SER A 315 13.04 -8.66 11.08
N LEU A 316 13.23 -7.66 10.21
CA LEU A 316 13.07 -7.80 8.76
C LEU A 316 14.06 -8.82 8.18
N ILE A 317 15.34 -8.74 8.55
CA ILE A 317 16.37 -9.67 8.08
C ILE A 317 16.10 -11.10 8.57
N ARG A 318 15.67 -11.28 9.82
CA ARG A 318 15.23 -12.60 10.32
C ARG A 318 14.09 -13.16 9.49
N THR A 319 13.06 -12.35 9.22
CA THR A 319 11.92 -12.75 8.38
C THR A 319 12.37 -13.15 6.98
N LEU A 320 13.22 -12.33 6.33
CA LEU A 320 13.78 -12.65 5.02
C LEU A 320 14.59 -13.95 5.03
N SER A 321 15.42 -14.16 6.05
CA SER A 321 16.17 -15.40 6.23
C SER A 321 15.23 -16.59 6.36
N ASN A 322 14.20 -16.50 7.20
CA ASN A 322 13.22 -17.59 7.39
C ASN A 322 12.51 -17.93 6.07
N VAL A 323 12.08 -16.91 5.31
CA VAL A 323 11.39 -17.07 4.02
C VAL A 323 12.31 -17.70 2.96
N VAL A 324 13.55 -17.21 2.84
CA VAL A 324 14.55 -17.73 1.89
C VAL A 324 14.88 -19.20 2.16
N HIS A 325 14.86 -19.61 3.43
CA HIS A 325 15.16 -20.97 3.86
C HIS A 325 13.92 -21.87 4.00
N LEU A 326 12.73 -21.40 3.62
CA LEU A 326 11.56 -22.28 3.52
C LEU A 326 11.88 -23.42 2.54
N HIS A 327 11.96 -24.65 3.08
CA HIS A 327 12.38 -25.82 2.32
C HIS A 327 11.38 -26.12 1.19
N ARG A 328 11.91 -26.29 -0.03
CA ARG A 328 11.21 -27.02 -1.08
C ARG A 328 11.10 -28.47 -0.65
N ASP A 329 9.87 -28.98 -0.56
CA ASP A 329 9.63 -30.39 -0.27
C ASP A 329 10.43 -31.27 -1.25
N PRO A 330 11.45 -32.03 -0.79
CA PRO A 330 12.35 -32.78 -1.66
C PRO A 330 11.66 -33.95 -2.36
N THR A 331 10.42 -34.27 -1.97
CA THR A 331 9.61 -35.31 -2.59
C THR A 331 8.88 -34.85 -3.86
N LEU A 332 8.89 -33.54 -4.17
CA LEU A 332 8.23 -32.99 -5.35
C LEU A 332 9.09 -33.14 -6.63
N PRO A 333 8.50 -33.54 -7.78
CA PRO A 333 9.19 -33.56 -9.07
C PRO A 333 9.72 -32.17 -9.42
N ASN A 334 10.94 -32.08 -9.98
CA ASN A 334 11.62 -30.81 -10.34
C ASN A 334 11.99 -29.88 -9.17
N ALA A 335 12.10 -30.39 -7.93
CA ALA A 335 12.67 -29.66 -6.79
C ALA A 335 14.17 -29.36 -7.00
N THR A 336 14.47 -28.43 -7.91
CA THR A 336 15.77 -27.76 -7.93
C THR A 336 15.77 -26.78 -6.75
N PRO A 337 16.77 -26.84 -5.85
CA PRO A 337 16.89 -25.88 -4.78
C PRO A 337 17.30 -24.54 -5.40
N GLN A 338 16.30 -23.74 -5.76
CA GLN A 338 16.50 -22.38 -6.23
C GLN A 338 15.91 -21.45 -5.19
N LEU A 339 16.77 -20.58 -4.66
CA LEU A 339 16.38 -19.58 -3.70
C LEU A 339 15.54 -18.48 -4.39
N PRO A 340 14.58 -17.88 -3.68
CA PRO A 340 13.81 -16.78 -4.22
C PRO A 340 14.72 -15.63 -4.62
N LEU A 341 14.34 -14.90 -5.68
CA LEU A 341 14.84 -13.55 -5.85
C LEU A 341 14.16 -12.63 -4.84
N ILE A 342 14.87 -11.58 -4.41
CA ILE A 342 14.27 -10.49 -3.63
C ILE A 342 14.30 -9.25 -4.50
N LEU A 343 13.16 -8.59 -4.65
CA LEU A 343 12.96 -7.38 -5.43
C LEU A 343 12.51 -6.25 -4.50
N LEU A 344 13.35 -5.23 -4.35
CA LEU A 344 13.13 -4.13 -3.42
C LEU A 344 13.06 -2.79 -4.15
N GLY A 345 11.90 -2.15 -4.09
CA GLY A 345 11.74 -0.74 -4.43
C GLY A 345 12.22 0.14 -3.28
N TYR A 346 13.25 0.93 -3.51
CA TYR A 346 13.92 1.72 -2.47
C TYR A 346 14.01 3.21 -2.85
N LYS A 347 13.53 4.08 -1.97
CA LYS A 347 13.77 5.53 -2.01
C LYS A 347 14.57 5.89 -0.77
N GLN A 348 15.85 6.17 -0.97
CA GLN A 348 16.70 6.60 0.13
C GLN A 348 16.18 7.91 0.72
N ARG A 349 16.01 7.97 2.04
CA ARG A 349 15.72 9.22 2.76
C ARG A 349 16.84 9.54 3.73
N ASP A 350 17.37 8.50 4.39
CA ASP A 350 18.53 8.58 5.26
C ASP A 350 19.65 7.62 4.82
N PRO A 351 20.93 8.03 4.78
CA PRO A 351 22.06 7.11 4.55
C PRO A 351 22.13 5.90 5.49
N ALA A 352 21.63 6.00 6.73
CA ALA A 352 21.59 4.92 7.70
C ALA A 352 20.74 3.73 7.24
N GLU A 353 19.78 3.94 6.35
CA GLU A 353 18.97 2.87 5.76
C GLU A 353 19.82 1.84 5.02
N ARG A 354 21.01 2.24 4.54
CA ARG A 354 21.96 1.36 3.86
C ARG A 354 22.60 0.31 4.77
N THR A 355 22.48 0.46 6.08
CA THR A 355 22.94 -0.57 7.04
C THR A 355 22.21 -1.90 6.86
N LEU A 356 20.98 -1.88 6.32
CA LEU A 356 20.25 -3.09 5.93
C LEU A 356 21.05 -3.97 4.96
N TRP A 357 21.82 -3.37 4.04
CA TRP A 357 22.60 -4.12 3.06
C TRP A 357 23.71 -4.93 3.70
N ASP A 358 24.35 -4.36 4.72
CA ASP A 358 25.43 -5.03 5.45
C ASP A 358 24.86 -6.15 6.32
N MET A 359 23.75 -5.89 7.03
CA MET A 359 23.04 -6.93 7.79
C MET A 359 22.57 -8.08 6.88
N ALA A 360 21.98 -7.77 5.73
CA ALA A 360 21.55 -8.79 4.77
C ALA A 360 22.72 -9.68 4.30
N ARG A 361 23.90 -9.07 4.11
CA ARG A 361 25.11 -9.77 3.68
C ARG A 361 25.56 -10.83 4.68
N GLU A 362 25.37 -10.59 5.97
CA GLU A 362 25.67 -11.55 7.05
C GLU A 362 24.78 -12.79 6.96
N TYR A 363 23.60 -12.69 6.34
CA TYR A 363 22.69 -13.81 6.06
C TYR A 363 22.82 -14.32 4.62
N GLY A 364 23.93 -13.96 3.95
CA GLY A 364 24.24 -14.35 2.58
C GLY A 364 23.48 -13.57 1.53
N ILE A 365 22.58 -12.65 1.87
CA ILE A 365 21.75 -11.88 0.93
C ILE A 365 22.56 -10.69 0.40
N THR A 366 22.63 -10.55 -0.93
CA THR A 366 23.38 -9.46 -1.58
C THR A 366 22.47 -8.67 -2.51
N PHE A 367 22.37 -7.35 -2.33
CA PHE A 367 21.53 -6.48 -3.15
C PHE A 367 22.34 -5.81 -4.27
N ASP A 368 21.90 -5.99 -5.51
CA ASP A 368 22.45 -5.33 -6.69
C ASP A 368 21.43 -4.35 -7.30
N ARG A 369 21.88 -3.16 -7.71
CA ARG A 369 21.03 -2.20 -8.41
C ARG A 369 20.78 -2.65 -9.84
N VAL A 370 19.51 -2.72 -10.23
CA VAL A 370 19.11 -3.22 -11.56
C VAL A 370 18.31 -2.24 -12.41
N GLY A 371 17.87 -1.12 -11.83
CA GLY A 371 17.08 -0.13 -12.54
C GLY A 371 16.72 1.05 -11.68
N ASP A 372 16.19 2.08 -12.35
CA ASP A 372 15.75 3.31 -11.73
C ASP A 372 14.44 3.79 -12.33
N VAL A 373 13.60 4.40 -11.50
CA VAL A 373 12.44 5.17 -11.96
C VAL A 373 12.59 6.62 -11.51
N CYS A 374 12.58 7.52 -12.48
CA CYS A 374 12.65 8.96 -12.25
C CYS A 374 11.26 9.51 -11.89
N GLY A 375 11.23 10.49 -10.98
CA GLY A 375 10.04 11.28 -10.70
C GLY A 375 10.18 12.72 -11.17
N ALA A 376 9.44 13.64 -10.55
CA ALA A 376 9.57 15.06 -10.82
C ALA A 376 10.99 15.55 -10.44
N GLY A 377 11.64 16.29 -11.36
CA GLY A 377 12.95 16.93 -11.12
C GLY A 377 14.13 16.28 -11.82
N GLY A 378 13.97 15.88 -13.09
CA GLY A 378 15.06 15.35 -13.92
C GLY A 378 16.38 16.12 -13.79
N GLU A 379 17.47 15.35 -13.66
CA GLU A 379 18.89 15.67 -13.46
C GLU A 379 19.43 15.73 -12.00
N PRO A 380 20.48 14.93 -11.68
CA PRO A 380 21.18 15.00 -10.40
C PRO A 380 22.00 16.29 -10.33
N ILE A 381 21.81 17.08 -9.26
CA ILE A 381 22.64 18.26 -9.00
C ILE A 381 24.01 17.76 -8.51
N GLU A 382 25.05 17.92 -9.33
CA GLU A 382 26.44 17.79 -8.90
C GLU A 382 26.71 18.77 -7.75
N GLY A 383 27.23 18.25 -6.63
CA GLY A 383 27.66 19.05 -5.47
C GLY A 383 26.80 18.86 -4.23
N GLY A 384 26.69 17.62 -3.73
CA GLY A 384 26.38 17.37 -2.32
C GLY A 384 24.94 17.66 -1.88
N LEU A 385 23.93 17.19 -2.62
CA LEU A 385 22.63 16.81 -2.06
C LEU A 385 21.93 15.88 -3.06
N THR A 386 21.78 14.61 -2.71
CA THR A 386 21.21 13.60 -3.60
C THR A 386 19.69 13.77 -3.68
N ILE A 387 19.16 14.13 -4.85
CA ILE A 387 17.74 13.92 -5.19
C ILE A 387 17.63 12.48 -5.63
N TYR A 388 17.03 11.61 -4.81
CA TYR A 388 17.09 10.17 -5.03
C TYR A 388 16.17 9.72 -6.19
N PRO A 389 16.69 9.09 -7.26
CA PRO A 389 15.89 8.21 -8.09
C PRO A 389 15.43 7.02 -7.24
N GLN A 390 14.28 6.43 -7.57
CA GLN A 390 13.89 5.18 -6.92
C GLN A 390 14.81 4.08 -7.41
N VAL A 391 15.60 3.52 -6.50
CA VAL A 391 16.58 2.50 -6.79
C VAL A 391 15.89 1.15 -6.67
N LEU A 392 15.99 0.34 -7.71
CA LEU A 392 15.54 -1.03 -7.66
C LEU A 392 16.70 -1.96 -7.34
N LEU A 393 16.56 -2.75 -6.28
CA LEU A 393 17.56 -3.72 -5.86
C LEU A 393 17.04 -5.14 -6.07
N VAL A 394 17.82 -5.97 -6.77
CA VAL A 394 17.55 -7.42 -6.91
C VAL A 394 18.65 -8.20 -6.19
N VAL A 395 18.25 -9.23 -5.46
CA VAL A 395 19.19 -10.14 -4.80
C VAL A 395 19.63 -11.25 -5.74
N THR A 396 20.93 -11.39 -5.96
CA THR A 396 21.49 -12.25 -7.02
C THR A 396 22.16 -13.52 -6.49
N ARG A 397 22.55 -13.57 -5.22
CA ARG A 397 23.17 -14.73 -4.58
C ARG A 397 22.87 -14.79 -3.09
N THR A 398 22.44 -15.97 -2.62
CA THR A 398 22.62 -16.40 -1.23
C THR A 398 23.76 -17.39 -1.20
N ILE A 399 24.81 -17.11 -0.42
CA ILE A 399 25.90 -18.07 -0.27
C ILE A 399 25.42 -19.16 0.68
N SER A 400 25.32 -20.40 0.19
CA SER A 400 24.97 -21.59 0.98
C SER A 400 26.14 -22.01 1.88
N ARG A 401 26.54 -21.14 2.81
CA ARG A 401 27.38 -21.47 3.95
C ARG A 401 27.09 -20.52 5.09
N LEU A 402 26.21 -20.92 6.01
CA LEU A 402 26.28 -20.49 7.40
C LEU A 402 26.02 -21.67 8.32
N VAL A 403 27.01 -21.85 9.17
CA VAL A 403 27.07 -22.73 10.35
C VAL A 403 25.94 -22.35 11.29
N ASP A 404 25.39 -23.32 12.04
CA ASP A 404 24.43 -23.12 13.13
C ASP A 404 24.85 -21.94 14.02
N VAL A 405 24.24 -20.77 13.81
CA VAL A 405 24.33 -19.65 14.76
C VAL A 405 23.07 -19.71 15.62
N SER A 406 23.27 -20.11 16.88
CA SER A 406 22.25 -20.06 17.92
C SER A 406 21.76 -18.62 18.10
N VAL A 407 20.43 -18.44 18.15
CA VAL A 407 19.71 -17.16 18.33
C VAL A 407 19.99 -16.51 19.71
N SER A 408 20.90 -17.06 20.52
CA SER A 408 21.23 -16.57 21.86
C SER A 408 22.30 -15.47 21.91
N ASP A 409 23.04 -15.20 20.83
CA ASP A 409 24.33 -14.49 20.94
C ASP A 409 24.32 -13.04 20.42
N ILE A 410 23.17 -12.47 20.07
CA ILE A 410 23.08 -11.05 19.67
C ILE A 410 22.79 -10.18 20.89
N LYS A 411 23.84 -9.77 21.61
CA LYS A 411 23.83 -8.55 22.43
C LYS A 411 24.65 -7.48 21.73
N GLY A 412 23.99 -6.67 20.91
CA GLY A 412 24.56 -5.51 20.26
C GLY A 412 24.02 -4.22 20.87
N HIS A 413 24.91 -3.37 21.38
CA HIS A 413 24.61 -2.03 21.86
C HIS A 413 24.08 -1.14 20.72
N ALA A 414 22.80 -0.77 20.77
CA ALA A 414 22.24 0.27 19.92
C ALA A 414 22.75 1.64 20.38
N SER A 415 23.30 2.41 19.45
CA SER A 415 23.68 3.81 19.63
C SER A 415 22.41 4.67 19.66
N THR A 416 22.17 5.36 20.78
CA THR A 416 20.93 6.09 21.11
C THR A 416 20.73 7.45 20.40
N GLU A 417 21.43 7.75 19.31
CA GLU A 417 21.36 9.08 18.67
C GLU A 417 20.59 9.16 17.34
N ALA A 418 20.13 8.06 16.75
CA ALA A 418 19.42 8.08 15.46
C ALA A 418 17.87 8.17 15.57
N THR A 419 17.31 8.15 16.77
CA THR A 419 15.87 7.91 16.99
C THR A 419 15.01 9.19 17.01
N LEU A 420 15.60 10.39 16.94
CA LEU A 420 14.90 11.63 17.31
C LEU A 420 13.94 12.19 16.26
N PHE A 421 14.04 11.85 14.98
CA PHE A 421 13.15 12.45 13.95
C PHE A 421 11.81 11.72 13.81
N TRP A 422 11.83 10.38 13.73
CA TRP A 422 10.62 9.59 13.46
C TRP A 422 9.76 9.36 14.70
N GLN A 423 10.36 9.15 15.89
CA GLN A 423 9.61 9.06 17.15
C GLN A 423 8.97 10.40 17.56
N GLN A 424 9.50 11.55 17.11
CA GLN A 424 8.89 12.85 17.39
C GLN A 424 7.56 13.06 16.64
N LEU A 425 7.39 12.44 15.47
CA LEU A 425 6.15 12.52 14.69
C LEU A 425 5.04 11.62 15.26
N ASP A 426 5.40 10.48 15.86
CA ASP A 426 4.44 9.55 16.45
C ASP A 426 4.03 9.93 17.90
N HIS A 427 4.92 10.58 18.66
CA HIS A 427 4.66 10.95 20.06
C HIS A 427 4.16 12.38 20.30
N ARG A 428 4.26 13.31 19.34
CA ARG A 428 3.80 14.70 19.54
C ARG A 428 2.49 14.95 18.80
N GLN A 429 1.39 14.89 19.55
CA GLN A 429 0.13 15.57 19.22
C GLN A 429 0.27 17.10 19.21
N GLU A 430 1.29 17.66 18.54
CA GLU A 430 1.50 19.11 18.44
C GLU A 430 0.86 19.66 17.15
N PHE A 431 -0.47 19.63 17.12
CA PHE A 431 -1.28 20.62 16.39
C PHE A 431 -2.24 21.28 17.39
N THR A 432 -1.70 22.05 18.32
CA THR A 432 -2.44 23.14 18.97
C THR A 432 -1.79 24.45 18.58
N ASP A 433 -2.09 24.88 17.35
CA ASP A 433 -2.03 26.29 16.99
C ASP A 433 -3.19 27.00 17.73
N PRO A 434 -2.93 28.03 18.56
CA PRO A 434 -3.96 28.69 19.36
C PRO A 434 -5.04 29.42 18.54
N ASP A 435 -4.93 29.51 17.21
CA ASP A 435 -5.91 30.20 16.35
C ASP A 435 -6.88 29.27 15.59
N ILE A 436 -7.02 27.99 15.98
CA ILE A 436 -8.00 27.05 15.39
C ILE A 436 -9.13 26.73 16.39
N PRO A 437 -10.43 26.88 16.05
CA PRO A 437 -11.53 26.51 16.95
C PRO A 437 -11.50 25.00 17.29
N SER A 438 -11.46 24.73 18.59
CA SER A 438 -11.30 23.43 19.25
C SER A 438 -12.23 22.31 18.74
N TRP A 439 -11.66 21.14 18.45
CA TRP A 439 -12.38 19.86 18.28
C TRP A 439 -12.76 19.27 19.65
N PRO A 440 -13.92 18.61 19.82
CA PRO A 440 -14.21 17.83 21.01
C PRO A 440 -13.54 16.44 20.94
N PRO A 441 -12.93 15.93 22.03
CA PRO A 441 -12.29 14.62 22.04
C PRO A 441 -13.33 13.48 22.07
N SER A 442 -13.19 12.53 21.14
CA SER A 442 -13.90 11.25 21.16
C SER A 442 -13.35 10.36 22.27
N ARG A 443 -14.26 9.83 23.11
CA ARG A 443 -13.97 8.97 24.26
C ARG A 443 -13.24 7.69 23.84
N ARG A 444 -12.08 7.42 24.46
CA ARG A 444 -11.47 6.09 24.50
C ARG A 444 -12.35 5.15 25.32
N ALA A 445 -12.56 3.94 24.82
CA ALA A 445 -13.01 2.82 25.62
C ALA A 445 -11.79 2.24 26.34
N ASP A 446 -11.77 2.32 27.66
CA ASP A 446 -10.68 1.83 28.50
C ASP A 446 -10.73 0.30 28.59
N ASN A 447 -9.71 -0.37 28.02
CA ASN A 447 -9.38 -1.76 28.36
C ASN A 447 -8.50 -1.75 29.60
N ALA A 448 -9.12 -1.83 30.78
CA ALA A 448 -8.41 -2.09 32.04
C ALA A 448 -8.34 -3.61 32.30
N ASN A 449 -7.13 -4.15 32.27
CA ASN A 449 -6.82 -5.47 32.83
C ASN A 449 -6.91 -5.39 34.37
N PRO A 450 -7.68 -6.24 35.07
CA PRO A 450 -7.74 -6.20 36.53
C PRO A 450 -6.53 -6.90 37.15
N GLN A 451 -5.95 -6.23 38.15
CA GLN A 451 -4.88 -6.74 38.99
C GLN A 451 -5.33 -7.88 39.91
N VAL A 452 -4.37 -8.74 40.22
CA VAL A 452 -4.42 -9.82 41.20
C VAL A 452 -4.37 -9.23 42.61
N GLU A 453 -5.32 -9.61 43.48
CA GLU A 453 -5.15 -9.55 44.94
C GLU A 453 -5.79 -10.78 45.60
N LYS A 454 -5.14 -11.25 46.67
CA LYS A 454 -5.30 -12.55 47.32
C LYS A 454 -6.26 -12.51 48.54
N ASP A 455 -6.70 -13.72 48.88
CA ASP A 455 -7.08 -14.25 50.20
C ASP A 455 -8.47 -13.95 50.79
N GLY A 456 -9.20 -15.05 51.07
CA GLY A 456 -9.79 -15.28 52.39
C GLY A 456 -11.30 -15.52 52.48
N GLY A 457 -11.69 -16.79 52.70
CA GLY A 457 -12.60 -17.11 53.82
C GLY A 457 -14.09 -17.41 53.57
N MET A 458 -14.40 -18.72 53.60
CA MET A 458 -15.50 -19.39 54.31
C MET A 458 -17.01 -19.06 54.08
N SER A 459 -17.70 -20.12 53.62
CA SER A 459 -18.82 -20.83 54.31
C SER A 459 -20.28 -20.54 53.94
N THR A 460 -20.96 -21.66 53.58
CA THR A 460 -22.38 -22.06 53.80
C THR A 460 -23.47 -21.24 53.08
N THR A 461 -24.47 -21.82 52.41
CA THR A 461 -25.37 -22.91 52.85
C THR A 461 -26.12 -23.52 51.66
N ALA A 462 -26.50 -24.79 51.82
CA ALA A 462 -27.28 -25.63 50.92
C ALA A 462 -28.72 -25.14 50.65
N GLN A 463 -29.36 -25.61 49.57
CA GLN A 463 -30.35 -26.71 49.63
C GLN A 463 -31.06 -26.97 48.29
N HIS A 464 -31.06 -28.27 47.96
CA HIS A 464 -32.13 -29.12 47.42
C HIS A 464 -32.64 -29.06 45.96
N GLU A 465 -32.39 -30.23 45.35
CA GLU A 465 -33.35 -31.14 44.66
C GLU A 465 -33.52 -31.07 43.13
N GLN A 466 -32.82 -32.01 42.47
CA GLN A 466 -33.36 -33.28 41.91
C GLN A 466 -34.64 -33.19 41.04
N LEU A 467 -34.81 -33.92 39.94
CA LEU A 467 -34.21 -35.16 39.44
C LEU A 467 -34.70 -35.40 37.99
N ALA A 468 -33.89 -36.14 37.22
CA ALA A 468 -34.24 -37.19 36.23
C ALA A 468 -35.15 -36.81 35.04
N SER A 469 -34.65 -36.82 33.80
CA SER A 469 -34.50 -38.01 32.91
C SER A 469 -35.85 -38.69 32.63
N SER A 470 -36.29 -38.93 31.39
CA SER A 470 -35.58 -39.73 30.38
C SER A 470 -36.36 -39.81 29.05
N SER A 471 -35.59 -39.91 27.95
CA SER A 471 -35.72 -40.86 26.83
C SER A 471 -37.02 -41.05 26.01
N GLY A 472 -36.82 -41.10 24.68
CA GLY A 472 -37.53 -41.99 23.74
C GLY A 472 -38.09 -41.25 22.50
N THR A 473 -37.38 -41.14 21.36
CA THR A 473 -37.14 -42.09 20.25
C THR A 473 -38.22 -42.17 19.15
N CYS A 474 -37.70 -42.17 17.91
CA CYS A 474 -38.14 -42.80 16.65
C CYS A 474 -39.11 -42.08 15.68
N GLU A 475 -38.53 -41.79 14.50
CA GLU A 475 -38.96 -42.14 13.12
C GLU A 475 -40.44 -41.99 12.74
N ILE A 476 -40.73 -41.12 11.75
CA ILE A 476 -40.88 -41.43 10.30
C ILE A 476 -40.35 -40.25 9.49
#